data_AF-A0A1H9XMQ0-F1
#
_entry.id   AF-A0A1H9XMQ0-F1
#
_cell.length_a   1.000
_cell.length_b   1.000
_cell.length_c   1.000
_cell.angle_alpha   90.00
_cell.angle_beta   90.00
_cell.angle_gamma   90.00
#
_symmetry.space_group_name_H-M   'P 1'
#
loop_
_entity.id
_entity.type
_entity.pdbx_description
1 polymer ?
#
loop_
_entity_poly.entity_id
_entity_poly.type
_entity_poly.pdbx_seq_one_letter_code
_entity_poly.pdbx_strand_id
1 'polypeptide(L)'
;MDVVSPSFPPNHSDYDLACQVALDLPVQDVIDRAVLAGWRTEDVLSALEEVAKSKAVAYQHDPDPEDEATDEAVDPTTPAFSGFSVD
;
A
#
# COMPACT_ATOMS: atom_id res chain seq x y z
N MET A 1 2.40 -16.66 5.50
CA MET A 1 3.61 -15.98 4.99
C MET A 1 3.19 -14.54 4.83
N ASP A 2 3.69 -13.68 5.70
CA ASP A 2 3.21 -12.31 5.86
C ASP A 2 4.15 -11.34 5.14
N VAL A 3 3.58 -10.35 4.47
CA VAL A 3 4.36 -9.24 3.91
C VAL A 3 4.90 -8.43 5.09
N VAL A 4 6.22 -8.31 5.18
CA VAL A 4 6.87 -7.60 6.29
C VAL A 4 6.53 -6.12 6.21
N SER A 5 6.23 -5.50 7.36
CA SER A 5 5.97 -4.06 7.45
C SER A 5 7.13 -3.26 6.84
N PRO A 6 6.85 -2.14 6.14
CA PRO A 6 7.87 -1.37 5.46
C PRO A 6 8.96 -0.92 6.45
N SER A 7 10.21 -1.26 6.15
CA SER A 7 11.35 -0.88 6.99
C SER A 7 11.77 0.58 6.79
N PHE A 8 11.26 1.26 5.75
CA PHE A 8 11.58 2.62 5.38
C PHE A 8 10.30 3.47 5.27
N PRO A 9 10.38 4.78 5.50
CA PRO A 9 9.28 5.69 5.21
C PRO A 9 9.04 5.81 3.68
N PRO A 10 7.83 6.20 3.25
CA PRO A 10 7.45 6.29 1.83
C PRO A 10 8.30 7.28 1.01
N ASN A 11 8.99 8.21 1.67
CA ASN A 11 9.88 9.20 1.04
C ASN A 11 11.34 8.73 0.89
N HIS A 12 11.64 7.47 1.25
CA HIS A 12 13.00 6.92 1.15
C HIS A 12 13.23 6.27 -0.21
N SER A 13 14.41 6.46 -0.80
CA SER A 13 14.80 5.84 -2.08
C SER A 13 14.65 4.32 -2.07
N ASP A 14 14.94 3.70 -0.93
CA ASP A 14 14.90 2.25 -0.74
C ASP A 14 13.52 1.73 -0.33
N TYR A 15 12.48 2.57 -0.24
CA TYR A 15 11.12 2.12 0.04
C TYR A 15 10.62 1.14 -1.03
N ASP A 16 10.86 1.47 -2.29
CA ASP A 16 10.46 0.65 -3.44
C ASP A 16 11.21 -0.70 -3.44
N LEU A 17 12.52 -0.66 -3.18
CA LEU A 17 13.35 -1.85 -3.08
C LEU A 17 12.93 -2.75 -1.91
N ALA A 18 12.62 -2.16 -0.75
CA ALA A 18 12.16 -2.91 0.41
C ALA A 18 10.80 -3.56 0.17
N CYS A 19 9.90 -2.88 -0.55
CA CYS A 19 8.62 -3.45 -0.98
C CYS A 19 8.83 -4.66 -1.91
N GLN A 20 9.70 -4.52 -2.91
CA GLN A 20 10.03 -5.62 -3.82
C GLN A 20 10.61 -6.84 -3.07
N VAL A 21 11.55 -6.63 -2.15
CA VAL A 21 12.15 -7.70 -1.35
C VAL A 21 11.14 -8.37 -0.42
N ALA A 22 10.22 -7.59 0.17
CA ALA A 22 9.16 -8.14 1.02
C ALA A 22 8.15 -8.98 0.24
N LEU A 23 7.94 -8.67 -1.05
CA LEU A 23 7.02 -9.38 -1.94
C LEU A 23 7.65 -10.58 -2.68
N ASP A 24 8.97 -10.63 -2.82
CA ASP A 24 9.69 -11.69 -3.55
C ASP A 24 9.38 -13.10 -3.00
N LEU A 25 9.59 -13.30 -1.70
CA LEU A 25 9.30 -14.55 -0.99
C LEU A 25 7.83 -15.02 -1.10
N PRO A 26 6.81 -14.19 -0.79
CA PRO A 26 5.42 -14.62 -0.91
C PRO A 26 4.98 -14.87 -2.35
N VAL A 27 5.52 -14.13 -3.33
CA VAL A 27 5.24 -14.37 -4.75
C VAL A 27 5.83 -15.71 -5.19
N GLN A 28 7.05 -16.02 -4.77
CA GLN A 28 7.68 -17.31 -5.06
C GLN A 28 6.83 -18.48 -4.53
N ASP A 29 6.30 -18.38 -3.30
CA ASP A 29 5.43 -19.42 -2.73
C ASP A 29 4.12 -19.62 -3.51
N VAL A 30 3.53 -18.53 -4.04
CA VAL A 30 2.35 -18.64 -4.92
C VAL A 30 2.69 -19.35 -6.22
N ILE A 31 3.85 -19.05 -6.81
CA ILE A 31 4.34 -19.71 -8.02
C ILE A 31 4.57 -21.20 -7.74
N ASP A 32 5.27 -21.55 -6.66
CA ASP A 32 5.53 -22.93 -6.29
C ASP A 32 4.24 -23.73 -6.06
N ARG A 33 3.24 -23.15 -5.39
CA ARG A 33 1.93 -23.80 -5.21
C ARG A 33 1.19 -24.01 -6.53
N ALA A 34 1.25 -23.06 -7.45
CA ALA A 34 0.65 -23.20 -8.76
C ALA A 34 1.37 -24.28 -9.60
N VAL A 35 2.69 -24.34 -9.54
CA VAL A 35 3.48 -25.39 -10.19
C VAL A 35 3.17 -26.77 -9.61
N LEU A 36 3.05 -26.89 -8.28
CA LEU A 36 2.64 -28.13 -7.61
C LEU A 36 1.22 -28.57 -7.99
N ALA A 37 0.33 -27.63 -8.30
CA ALA A 37 -1.00 -27.93 -8.83
C ALA A 37 -0.99 -28.36 -10.30
N GLY A 38 0.18 -28.37 -10.97
CA GLY A 38 0.38 -28.83 -12.34
C GLY A 38 0.37 -27.72 -13.39
N TRP A 39 0.37 -26.45 -12.98
CA TRP A 39 0.48 -25.32 -13.92
C TRP A 39 1.93 -25.11 -14.34
N ARG A 40 2.14 -24.66 -15.59
CA ARG A 40 3.49 -24.29 -16.05
C ARG A 40 3.87 -22.94 -15.48
N THR A 41 5.12 -22.79 -15.06
CA THR A 41 5.64 -21.55 -14.47
C THR A 41 5.43 -20.33 -15.38
N GLU A 42 5.58 -20.51 -16.71
CA GLU A 42 5.34 -19.46 -17.71
C GLU A 42 3.89 -18.92 -17.69
N ASP A 43 2.91 -19.83 -17.59
CA ASP A 43 1.49 -19.48 -17.57
C ASP A 43 1.13 -18.78 -16.26
N VAL A 44 1.73 -19.22 -15.14
CA VAL A 44 1.52 -18.64 -13.81
C VAL A 44 2.08 -17.22 -13.73
N LEU A 45 3.29 -16.98 -14.23
CA LEU A 45 3.90 -15.65 -14.26
C LEU A 45 3.08 -14.69 -15.14
N SER A 46 2.65 -15.13 -16.32
CA SER A 46 1.80 -14.31 -17.19
C SER A 46 0.45 -13.99 -16.54
N ALA A 47 -0.16 -14.94 -15.85
CA ALA A 47 -1.41 -14.68 -15.11
C ALA A 47 -1.20 -13.71 -13.94
N LEU A 48 -0.07 -13.81 -13.23
CA LEU A 48 0.25 -12.94 -12.10
C LEU A 48 0.42 -11.49 -12.54
N GLU A 49 1.08 -11.24 -13.68
CA GLU A 49 1.19 -9.89 -14.25
C GLU A 49 -0.17 -9.28 -14.59
N GLU A 50 -1.04 -10.05 -15.23
CA GLU A 50 -2.38 -9.57 -15.61
C GLU A 50 -3.25 -9.29 -14.39
N VAL A 51 -3.17 -10.14 -13.36
CA VAL A 51 -3.84 -9.89 -12.07
C VAL A 51 -3.30 -8.61 -11.42
N ALA A 52 -1.98 -8.41 -11.39
CA ALA A 52 -1.36 -7.22 -10.81
C ALA A 52 -1.81 -5.94 -11.55
N LYS A 53 -1.82 -5.96 -12.89
CA LYS A 53 -2.32 -4.84 -13.72
C LYS A 53 -3.80 -4.57 -13.46
N SER A 54 -4.62 -5.62 -13.41
CA SER A 54 -6.06 -5.48 -13.13
C SER A 54 -6.32 -4.87 -11.76
N LYS A 55 -5.56 -5.27 -10.74
CA LYS A 55 -5.62 -4.67 -9.40
C LYS A 55 -5.17 -3.22 -9.42
N ALA A 56 -4.06 -2.89 -10.07
CA ALA A 56 -3.59 -1.51 -10.19
C ALA A 56 -4.64 -0.59 -10.84
N VAL A 57 -5.31 -1.04 -11.90
CA VAL A 57 -6.41 -0.30 -12.54
C VAL A 57 -7.60 -0.12 -11.58
N ALA A 58 -7.95 -1.15 -10.81
CA ALA A 58 -9.02 -1.07 -9.83
C ALA A 58 -8.70 -0.06 -8.71
N TYR A 59 -7.47 -0.08 -8.16
CA TYR A 59 -7.02 0.87 -7.14
C TYR A 59 -6.87 2.31 -7.66
N GLN A 60 -6.51 2.49 -8.93
CA GLN A 60 -6.53 3.83 -9.56
C GLN A 60 -7.95 4.38 -9.72
N HIS A 61 -8.96 3.52 -9.80
CA HIS A 61 -10.34 3.95 -10.00
C HIS A 61 -11.09 4.25 -8.69
N ASP A 62 -10.67 3.63 -7.58
CA ASP A 62 -11.23 3.87 -6.25
C ASP A 62 -10.07 4.19 -5.29
N PRO A 63 -9.72 5.48 -5.11
CA PRO A 63 -8.61 5.89 -4.25
C PRO A 63 -8.90 5.44 -2.82
N ASP A 64 -7.97 4.67 -2.27
CA ASP A 64 -8.01 4.17 -0.90
C ASP A 64 -8.07 5.36 0.08
N PRO A 65 -9.01 5.38 1.04
CA PRO A 65 -9.20 6.50 1.98
C PRO A 65 -8.05 6.69 2.99
N GLU A 66 -7.01 5.87 2.99
CA GLU A 66 -5.89 5.99 3.94
C GLU A 66 -4.89 7.13 3.63
N ASP A 67 -4.97 7.80 2.47
CA ASP A 67 -4.16 9.01 2.19
C ASP A 67 -4.72 10.29 2.87
N GLU A 68 -5.91 10.25 3.49
CA GLU A 68 -6.50 11.41 4.20
C GLU A 68 -5.96 11.63 5.63
N ALA A 69 -5.10 10.76 6.16
CA ALA A 69 -4.71 10.80 7.58
C ALA A 69 -3.45 11.62 7.93
N THR A 70 -2.94 12.50 7.06
CA THR A 70 -1.74 13.30 7.38
C THR A 70 -1.76 14.77 6.93
N ASP A 71 -2.91 15.44 6.96
CA ASP A 71 -2.95 16.92 6.90
C ASP A 71 -3.88 17.50 7.98
N GLU A 72 -3.65 17.10 9.24
CA GLU A 72 -4.19 17.83 10.39
C GLU A 72 -3.04 18.42 11.22
N ALA A 73 -2.22 19.25 10.57
CA ALA A 73 -1.43 20.27 11.25
C ALA A 73 -2.35 21.46 11.59
N VAL A 74 -3.38 21.22 12.41
CA VAL A 74 -4.11 22.31 13.07
C VAL A 74 -3.24 22.84 14.20
N ASP A 75 -2.42 23.82 13.87
CA ASP A 75 -1.66 24.63 14.81
C ASP A 75 -2.63 25.31 15.79
N PRO A 76 -2.67 24.94 17.09
CA PRO A 76 -3.60 25.56 18.04
C PRO A 76 -3.01 26.88 18.56
N THR A 77 -2.57 27.77 17.67
CA THR A 77 -2.30 29.17 18.01
C THR A 77 -3.55 30.01 17.75
N THR A 78 -4.61 29.75 18.52
CA THR A 78 -5.72 30.70 18.68
C THR A 78 -6.09 30.78 20.16
N PRO A 79 -5.55 31.76 20.89
CA PRO A 79 -5.99 32.00 22.25
C PRO A 79 -7.26 32.85 22.29
N ALA A 80 -8.07 32.55 23.30
CA ALA A 80 -9.02 33.40 24.00
C ALA A 80 -10.41 33.66 23.37
N PHE A 81 -11.31 32.72 23.69
CA PHE A 81 -12.61 33.00 24.33
C PHE A 81 -12.81 34.47 24.75
N SER A 82 -13.49 35.25 23.92
CA SER A 82 -14.03 36.56 24.31
C SER A 82 -15.54 36.42 24.47
N GLY A 83 -15.97 36.73 25.68
CA GLY A 83 -17.31 36.48 26.20
C GLY A 83 -18.42 37.12 25.38
N PHE A 84 -19.47 36.33 25.22
CA PHE A 84 -20.82 36.77 24.95
C PHE A 84 -21.25 37.82 25.98
N SER A 85 -21.28 39.09 25.60
CA SER A 85 -22.03 40.13 26.30
C SER A 85 -23.29 40.43 25.50
N VAL A 86 -24.43 40.12 26.12
CA VAL A 86 -25.74 40.62 25.71
C VAL A 86 -25.91 42.01 26.34
N ASP A 87 -26.28 43.00 25.52
CA ASP A 87 -26.88 44.28 25.97
C ASP A 87 -28.28 44.34 25.38
#